data_AF-A0A9E1S9K3-F1
#
_entry.id   AF-A0A9E1S9K3-F1
#
_cell.length_a   1.000
_cell.length_b   1.000
_cell.length_c   1.000
_cell.angle_alpha   90.00
_cell.angle_beta   90.00
_cell.angle_gamma   90.00
#
_symmetry.space_group_name_H-M   'P 1'
#
loop_
_entity.id
_entity.type
_entity.pdbx_description
1 polymer ?
#
loop_
_entity_poly.entity_id
_entity_poly.type
_entity_poly.pdbx_seq_one_letter_code
_entity_poly.pdbx_strand_id
1 'polypeptide(L)'
;MKLSIPALFVLSIMFLGSLDAAKVVFLYGARSHASGDHEFKAGSHLLAKHINAQKKVNLQATVHPGWPEDESILNNADAIVIYADGTKVIGSGWEKMDQLVKKKKIGVLFMHYAVHPSVEQGEQYYLPWIGGFFKNGISVNPFWRADIKPLEGHETAHGVGPIKAVDEFYFNIQLDPKSLNLGAATPDEKNLHHINNIWTRAAYLAKGKKQSLLWGITRPTGGRGAGFTGGHHHRNWAIDGYRQLVLNTIAWIAGEKVPASGVPTYPVTEDELNEKLDDYGDRTNRVKLPTKADITFTPGPWMTPEEHAESRRKPKKKKK
;
A
#
# COMPACT_ATOMS: atom_id res chain seq x y z
N MET A 1 30.23 -33.58 -57.37
CA MET A 1 30.77 -32.95 -56.15
C MET A 1 29.58 -32.54 -55.26
N LYS A 2 29.39 -33.20 -54.12
CA LYS A 2 28.40 -32.79 -53.11
C LYS A 2 29.13 -31.92 -52.08
N LEU A 3 28.79 -30.64 -52.00
CA LEU A 3 29.30 -29.71 -51.00
C LEU A 3 28.54 -29.92 -49.68
N SER A 4 29.26 -30.32 -48.64
CA SER A 4 28.78 -30.39 -47.26
C SER A 4 29.01 -29.05 -46.57
N ILE A 5 27.93 -28.39 -46.12
CA ILE A 5 27.97 -27.17 -45.32
C ILE A 5 28.15 -27.56 -43.85
N PRO A 6 29.16 -27.05 -43.12
CA PRO A 6 29.32 -27.34 -41.71
C PRO A 6 28.31 -26.51 -40.90
N ALA A 7 27.53 -27.17 -40.05
CA ALA A 7 26.65 -26.52 -39.10
C ALA A 7 27.48 -25.89 -37.97
N LEU A 8 27.44 -24.55 -37.88
CA LEU A 8 28.02 -23.82 -36.77
C LEU A 8 27.14 -23.99 -35.53
N PHE A 9 27.60 -24.75 -34.54
CA PHE A 9 26.96 -24.81 -33.22
C PHE A 9 27.33 -23.56 -32.43
N VAL A 10 26.37 -22.63 -32.27
CA VAL A 10 26.51 -21.49 -31.37
C VAL A 10 26.22 -21.97 -29.94
N LEU A 11 27.27 -22.19 -29.17
CA LEU A 11 27.17 -22.51 -27.74
C LEU A 11 26.74 -21.25 -26.98
N SER A 12 25.44 -21.14 -26.68
CA SER A 12 24.93 -20.10 -25.78
C SER A 12 25.36 -20.44 -24.35
N ILE A 13 26.38 -19.74 -23.86
CA ILE A 13 26.78 -19.78 -22.45
C ILE A 13 25.69 -19.04 -21.66
N MET A 14 24.77 -19.79 -21.08
CA MET A 14 23.87 -19.25 -20.06
C MET A 14 24.69 -19.00 -18.79
N PHE A 15 24.95 -17.72 -18.50
CA PHE A 15 25.37 -17.31 -17.17
C PHE A 15 24.22 -17.61 -16.20
N LEU A 16 24.28 -18.77 -15.54
CA LEU A 16 23.55 -19.03 -14.31
C LEU A 16 24.23 -18.24 -13.18
N GLY A 17 24.02 -16.93 -13.17
CA GLY A 17 24.20 -16.16 -11.95
C GLY A 17 23.21 -16.71 -10.93
N SER A 18 23.68 -17.07 -9.74
CA SER A 18 22.81 -17.12 -8.57
C SER A 18 22.15 -15.74 -8.48
N LEU A 19 20.88 -15.63 -8.87
CA LEU A 19 20.10 -14.44 -8.61
C LEU A 19 19.86 -14.46 -7.10
N ASP A 20 20.65 -13.69 -6.35
CA ASP A 20 20.33 -13.44 -4.94
C ASP A 20 18.89 -12.92 -4.84
N ALA A 21 18.17 -13.37 -3.82
CA ALA A 21 16.79 -12.93 -3.61
C ALA A 21 16.72 -11.42 -3.44
N ALA A 22 15.79 -10.78 -4.14
CA ALA A 22 15.54 -9.35 -4.01
C ALA A 22 15.09 -9.03 -2.58
N LYS A 23 15.77 -8.07 -1.96
CA LYS A 23 15.67 -7.75 -0.53
C LYS A 23 14.64 -6.66 -0.30
N VAL A 24 13.57 -7.01 0.39
CA VAL A 24 12.51 -6.10 0.81
C VAL A 24 12.71 -5.73 2.28
N VAL A 25 12.79 -4.44 2.57
CA VAL A 25 12.87 -3.93 3.94
C VAL A 25 11.56 -3.25 4.30
N PHE A 26 10.85 -3.78 5.29
CA PHE A 26 9.68 -3.13 5.88
C PHE A 26 10.12 -2.24 7.04
N LEU A 27 9.69 -1.00 7.01
CA LEU A 27 9.84 -0.03 8.09
C LEU A 27 8.45 0.34 8.61
N TYR A 28 8.16 -0.01 9.86
CA TYR A 28 6.83 0.21 10.45
C TYR A 28 6.84 1.34 11.49
N GLY A 29 5.73 2.08 11.56
CA GLY A 29 5.53 3.15 12.56
C GLY A 29 5.11 2.62 13.94
N ALA A 30 5.25 3.46 14.95
CA ALA A 30 4.76 3.16 16.30
C ALA A 30 3.22 3.19 16.38
N ARG A 31 2.67 2.50 17.39
CA ARG A 31 1.24 2.47 17.75
C ARG A 31 0.59 3.86 17.75
N SER A 32 -0.54 4.01 17.06
CA SER A 32 -1.27 5.28 17.00
C SER A 32 -2.79 5.21 17.19
N HIS A 33 -3.41 4.04 16.99
CA HIS A 33 -4.86 3.85 17.11
C HIS A 33 -5.23 2.81 18.18
N ALA A 34 -6.50 2.47 18.29
CA ALA A 34 -6.98 1.36 19.12
C ALA A 34 -6.60 0.01 18.50
N SER A 35 -6.64 -1.05 19.32
CA SER A 35 -6.30 -2.41 18.88
C SER A 35 -7.16 -2.85 17.69
N GLY A 36 -6.51 -3.33 16.63
CA GLY A 36 -7.10 -3.73 15.36
C GLY A 36 -7.02 -2.67 14.25
N ASP A 37 -6.66 -1.43 14.58
CA ASP A 37 -6.49 -0.32 13.63
C ASP A 37 -5.06 0.22 13.68
N HIS A 38 -4.50 0.58 12.51
CA HIS A 38 -3.11 1.03 12.36
C HIS A 38 -2.08 0.08 13.02
N GLU A 39 -2.33 -1.24 12.94
CA GLU A 39 -1.41 -2.27 13.45
C GLU A 39 -0.21 -2.45 12.48
N PHE A 40 0.56 -1.37 12.29
CA PHE A 40 1.63 -1.28 11.29
C PHE A 40 2.69 -2.37 11.46
N LYS A 41 3.03 -2.65 12.73
CA LYS A 41 3.94 -3.71 13.12
C LYS A 41 3.39 -5.09 12.71
N ALA A 42 2.18 -5.43 13.13
CA ALA A 42 1.57 -6.72 12.84
C ALA A 42 1.38 -6.91 11.33
N GLY A 43 0.87 -5.91 10.62
CA GLY A 43 0.67 -5.97 9.17
C GLY A 43 1.99 -6.15 8.41
N SER A 44 3.05 -5.45 8.81
CA SER A 44 4.38 -5.58 8.20
C SER A 44 4.99 -6.97 8.44
N HIS A 45 4.87 -7.50 9.67
CA HIS A 45 5.31 -8.87 9.99
C HIS A 45 4.51 -9.92 9.22
N LEU A 46 3.19 -9.77 9.11
CA LEU A 46 2.32 -10.68 8.36
C LEU A 46 2.71 -10.70 6.88
N LEU A 47 2.82 -9.53 6.23
CA LEU A 47 3.20 -9.45 4.81
C LEU A 47 4.60 -10.04 4.56
N ALA A 48 5.58 -9.72 5.41
CA ALA A 48 6.92 -10.29 5.32
C ALA A 48 6.93 -11.82 5.51
N LYS A 49 6.09 -12.36 6.41
CA LYS A 49 5.92 -13.81 6.61
C LYS A 49 5.46 -14.49 5.32
N HIS A 50 4.47 -13.93 4.62
CA HIS A 50 4.03 -14.46 3.32
C HIS A 50 5.13 -14.39 2.26
N ILE A 51 5.88 -13.28 2.18
CA ILE A 51 7.02 -13.14 1.25
C ILE A 51 8.07 -14.23 1.48
N ASN A 52 8.41 -14.50 2.75
CA ASN A 52 9.47 -15.44 3.12
C ASN A 52 9.02 -16.92 3.04
N ALA A 53 7.73 -17.18 3.24
CA ALA A 53 7.15 -18.53 3.19
C ALA A 53 7.02 -19.06 1.75
N GLN A 54 6.66 -18.20 0.80
CA GLN A 54 6.56 -18.58 -0.61
C GLN A 54 7.94 -18.81 -1.24
N LYS A 55 8.00 -19.60 -2.34
CA LYS A 55 9.24 -19.95 -3.06
C LYS A 55 9.19 -19.69 -4.57
N LYS A 56 8.09 -19.13 -5.09
CA LYS A 56 7.91 -18.92 -6.54
C LYS A 56 8.49 -17.59 -7.03
N VAL A 57 8.64 -16.61 -6.15
CA VAL A 57 9.24 -15.31 -6.45
C VAL A 57 10.47 -15.17 -5.57
N ASN A 58 11.58 -14.73 -6.15
CA ASN A 58 12.87 -14.68 -5.49
C ASN A 58 12.98 -13.44 -4.59
N LEU A 59 12.22 -13.43 -3.49
CA LEU A 59 12.14 -12.32 -2.55
C LEU A 59 12.53 -12.78 -1.15
N GLN A 60 13.13 -11.86 -0.40
CA GLN A 60 13.36 -12.00 1.03
C GLN A 60 12.97 -10.70 1.74
N ALA A 61 12.21 -10.81 2.83
CA ALA A 61 11.76 -9.66 3.61
C ALA A 61 12.37 -9.63 5.01
N THR A 62 12.78 -8.43 5.43
CA THR A 62 13.12 -8.10 6.84
C THR A 62 12.22 -6.97 7.33
N VAL A 63 12.03 -6.88 8.64
CA VAL A 63 11.07 -5.96 9.25
C VAL A 63 11.74 -5.23 10.42
N HIS A 64 11.70 -3.89 10.40
CA HIS A 64 12.36 -3.03 11.38
C HIS A 64 11.39 -1.93 11.87
N PRO A 65 11.44 -1.57 13.17
CA PRO A 65 10.71 -0.42 13.68
C PRO A 65 11.36 0.89 13.24
N GLY A 66 10.56 1.87 12.82
CA GLY A 66 11.05 3.24 12.58
C GLY A 66 12.01 3.38 11.40
N TRP A 67 12.65 4.55 11.31
CA TRP A 67 13.86 4.70 10.52
C TRP A 67 15.01 4.00 11.26
N PRO A 68 15.82 3.17 10.60
CA PRO A 68 16.94 2.51 11.29
C PRO A 68 18.02 3.52 11.69
N GLU A 69 18.54 3.38 12.91
CA GLU A 69 19.71 4.14 13.37
C GLU A 69 20.94 3.81 12.52
N ASP A 70 21.14 2.52 12.21
CA ASP A 70 22.12 2.06 11.24
C ASP A 70 21.51 2.01 9.84
N GLU A 71 21.68 3.08 9.07
CA GLU A 71 21.19 3.16 7.69
C GLU A 71 21.86 2.17 6.72
N SER A 72 22.93 1.48 7.15
CA SER A 72 23.61 0.50 6.30
C SER A 72 22.69 -0.68 5.93
N ILE A 73 21.68 -0.97 6.77
CA ILE A 73 20.68 -2.00 6.50
C ILE A 73 19.89 -1.73 5.21
N LEU A 74 19.81 -0.47 4.79
CA LEU A 74 19.08 -0.04 3.59
C LEU A 74 19.94 -0.11 2.32
N ASN A 75 21.26 -0.23 2.44
CA ASN A 75 22.19 -0.11 1.30
C ASN A 75 22.00 -1.20 0.23
N ASN A 76 21.57 -2.38 0.67
CA ASN A 76 21.37 -3.55 -0.19
C ASN A 76 19.89 -3.89 -0.37
N ALA A 77 18.97 -2.98 -0.02
CA ALA A 77 17.56 -3.17 -0.26
C ALA A 77 17.25 -2.98 -1.76
N ASP A 78 16.48 -3.90 -2.34
CA ASP A 78 15.91 -3.77 -3.67
C ASP A 78 14.54 -3.08 -3.61
N ALA A 79 13.84 -3.19 -2.47
CA ALA A 79 12.64 -2.42 -2.18
C ALA A 79 12.53 -2.04 -0.71
N ILE A 80 11.94 -0.88 -0.44
CA ILE A 80 11.56 -0.44 0.91
C ILE A 80 10.05 -0.23 0.97
N VAL A 81 9.42 -0.78 2.00
CA VAL A 81 8.00 -0.60 2.32
C VAL A 81 7.90 0.22 3.60
N ILE A 82 7.19 1.34 3.57
CA ILE A 82 6.92 2.19 4.73
C ILE A 82 5.43 2.12 5.06
N TYR A 83 5.12 1.61 6.25
CA TYR A 83 3.75 1.50 6.75
C TYR A 83 3.67 2.17 8.12
N ALA A 84 3.13 3.38 8.16
CA ALA A 84 3.25 4.26 9.31
C ALA A 84 2.25 5.42 9.29
N ASP A 85 2.22 6.17 10.38
CA ASP A 85 1.56 7.49 10.39
C ASP A 85 2.41 8.53 9.66
N GLY A 86 1.84 9.14 8.62
CA GLY A 86 2.43 10.27 7.90
C GLY A 86 3.91 10.05 7.59
N THR A 87 4.73 11.03 7.95
CA THR A 87 6.16 10.99 7.70
C THR A 87 7.00 10.52 8.90
N LYS A 88 6.38 9.98 9.96
CA LYS A 88 7.09 9.66 11.21
C LYS A 88 8.26 8.68 11.03
N VAL A 89 8.11 7.70 10.13
CA VAL A 89 9.17 6.71 9.84
C VAL A 89 10.24 7.29 8.91
N ILE A 90 9.87 8.01 7.86
CA ILE A 90 10.87 8.57 6.92
C ILE A 90 11.54 9.85 7.44
N GLY A 91 11.04 10.43 8.54
CA GLY A 91 11.33 11.78 9.04
C GLY A 91 12.75 12.30 8.86
N SER A 92 13.78 11.60 9.37
CA SER A 92 15.19 11.99 9.20
C SER A 92 15.88 11.35 7.98
N GLY A 93 15.21 10.40 7.33
CA GLY A 93 15.74 9.57 6.26
C GLY A 93 15.58 10.11 4.84
N TRP A 94 15.08 11.35 4.66
CA TRP A 94 14.78 11.88 3.33
C TRP A 94 15.97 11.87 2.38
N GLU A 95 17.13 12.34 2.83
CA GLU A 95 18.33 12.40 1.99
C GLU A 95 18.81 11.00 1.62
N LYS A 96 18.88 10.10 2.61
CA LYS A 96 19.27 8.71 2.39
C LYS A 96 18.32 8.00 1.42
N MET A 97 17.02 8.12 1.62
CA MET A 97 16.02 7.56 0.72
C MET A 97 16.14 8.14 -0.70
N ASP A 98 16.32 9.46 -0.83
CA ASP A 98 16.51 10.09 -2.14
C ASP A 98 17.75 9.55 -2.86
N GLN A 99 18.85 9.37 -2.13
CA GLN A 99 20.07 8.77 -2.66
C GLN A 99 19.83 7.32 -3.12
N LEU A 100 19.13 6.51 -2.33
CA LEU A 100 18.77 5.13 -2.70
C LEU A 100 17.88 5.11 -3.95
N VAL A 101 16.82 5.93 -3.98
CA VAL A 101 15.89 6.00 -5.12
C VAL A 101 16.59 6.46 -6.39
N LYS A 102 17.42 7.51 -6.33
CA LYS A 102 18.07 8.09 -7.51
C LYS A 102 19.27 7.28 -7.99
N LYS A 103 20.13 6.84 -7.07
CA LYS A 103 21.41 6.18 -7.41
C LYS A 103 21.28 4.67 -7.51
N LYS A 104 20.49 4.04 -6.63
CA LYS A 104 20.32 2.58 -6.57
C LYS A 104 19.02 2.09 -7.21
N LYS A 105 18.11 3.01 -7.56
CA LYS A 105 16.85 2.73 -8.26
C LYS A 105 15.89 1.84 -7.47
N ILE A 106 16.02 1.80 -6.14
CA ILE A 106 15.24 0.91 -5.28
C ILE A 106 13.73 1.08 -5.45
N GLY A 107 12.98 -0.01 -5.32
CA GLY A 107 11.54 0.00 -5.14
C GLY A 107 11.12 0.77 -3.90
N VAL A 108 10.03 1.53 -3.95
CA VAL A 108 9.48 2.18 -2.76
C VAL A 108 7.96 2.04 -2.73
N LEU A 109 7.41 1.61 -1.60
CA LEU A 109 5.97 1.57 -1.33
C LEU A 109 5.66 2.33 -0.04
N PHE A 110 4.79 3.33 -0.10
CA PHE A 110 4.20 3.96 1.08
C PHE A 110 2.75 3.47 1.26
N MET A 111 2.39 3.10 2.48
CA MET A 111 1.09 2.51 2.80
C MET A 111 0.29 3.31 3.82
N HIS A 112 -1.01 3.37 3.59
CA HIS A 112 -2.01 4.04 4.39
C HIS A 112 -1.63 5.50 4.69
N TYR A 113 -1.61 5.89 5.96
CA TYR A 113 -1.30 7.26 6.37
C TYR A 113 0.12 7.71 5.96
N ALA A 114 1.01 6.78 5.62
CA ALA A 114 2.35 7.11 5.15
C ALA A 114 2.36 7.84 3.79
N VAL A 115 1.25 7.82 3.04
CA VAL A 115 1.12 8.56 1.78
C VAL A 115 0.74 10.04 1.97
N HIS A 116 0.72 10.54 3.21
CA HIS A 116 0.27 11.89 3.57
C HIS A 116 1.40 12.79 4.11
N PRO A 117 2.29 13.27 3.23
CA PRO A 117 3.32 14.24 3.58
C PRO A 117 2.77 15.69 3.60
N SER A 118 3.65 16.66 3.89
CA SER A 118 3.37 18.05 3.51
C SER A 118 3.28 18.20 1.98
N VAL A 119 2.67 19.28 1.47
CA VAL A 119 2.57 19.51 0.01
C VAL A 119 3.96 19.61 -0.62
N GLU A 120 4.87 20.35 0.02
CA GLU A 120 6.25 20.53 -0.42
C GLU A 120 6.99 19.18 -0.49
N GLN A 121 6.93 18.37 0.56
CA GLN A 121 7.53 17.03 0.58
C GLN A 121 6.89 16.10 -0.46
N GLY A 122 5.56 16.20 -0.65
CA GLY A 122 4.84 15.42 -1.65
C GLY A 122 5.29 15.74 -3.07
N GLU A 123 5.46 17.02 -3.39
CA GLU A 123 5.93 17.48 -4.69
C GLU A 123 7.41 17.17 -4.92
N GLN A 124 8.25 17.37 -3.89
CA GLN A 124 9.69 17.14 -3.96
C GLN A 124 10.06 15.65 -4.01
N TYR A 125 9.38 14.81 -3.24
CA TYR A 125 9.78 13.42 -3.03
C TYR A 125 8.72 12.41 -3.51
N TYR A 126 7.46 12.56 -3.14
CA TYR A 126 6.48 11.48 -3.38
C TYR A 126 6.06 11.36 -4.84
N LEU A 127 5.83 12.49 -5.54
CA LEU A 127 5.58 12.46 -6.98
C LEU A 127 6.70 11.75 -7.74
N PRO A 128 7.99 12.14 -7.60
CA PRO A 128 9.06 11.45 -8.32
C PRO A 128 9.35 10.04 -7.81
N TRP A 129 9.11 9.73 -6.53
CA TRP A 129 9.41 8.40 -5.97
C TRP A 129 8.32 7.38 -6.27
N ILE A 130 7.07 7.71 -5.92
CA ILE A 130 5.95 6.78 -5.93
C ILE A 130 4.77 7.21 -6.82
N GLY A 131 4.87 8.36 -7.50
CA GLY A 131 3.90 8.80 -8.50
C GLY A 131 2.64 9.43 -7.92
N GLY A 132 2.59 9.70 -6.62
CA GLY A 132 1.44 10.34 -6.01
C GLY A 132 1.50 10.47 -4.50
N PHE A 133 0.64 11.32 -3.95
CA PHE A 133 0.50 11.51 -2.50
C PHE A 133 -0.85 12.11 -2.14
N PHE A 134 -1.24 11.96 -0.87
CA PHE A 134 -2.36 12.69 -0.29
C PHE A 134 -2.01 14.17 -0.20
N LYS A 135 -2.66 15.00 -1.02
CA LYS A 135 -2.41 16.44 -1.07
C LYS A 135 -3.40 17.17 -0.16
N ASN A 136 -2.88 17.80 0.89
CA ASN A 136 -3.66 18.66 1.79
C ASN A 136 -4.51 19.66 1.01
N GLY A 137 -5.78 19.79 1.40
CA GLY A 137 -6.76 20.65 0.74
C GLY A 137 -7.45 20.03 -0.47
N ILE A 138 -6.99 18.89 -0.97
CA ILE A 138 -7.56 18.19 -2.14
C ILE A 138 -8.05 16.79 -1.76
N SER A 139 -7.14 15.96 -1.24
CA SER A 139 -7.41 14.58 -0.85
C SER A 139 -8.23 14.50 0.44
N VAL A 140 -8.93 13.37 0.63
CA VAL A 140 -9.82 13.13 1.78
C VAL A 140 -9.71 11.70 2.30
N ASN A 141 -10.14 11.47 3.54
CA ASN A 141 -10.00 10.20 4.25
C ASN A 141 -11.31 9.61 4.83
N PRO A 142 -12.36 9.41 4.03
CA PRO A 142 -13.58 8.76 4.54
C PRO A 142 -13.38 7.26 4.78
N PHE A 143 -14.32 6.66 5.51
CA PHE A 143 -14.49 5.21 5.55
C PHE A 143 -15.59 4.80 4.59
N TRP A 144 -15.31 3.81 3.74
CA TRP A 144 -16.26 3.33 2.75
C TRP A 144 -15.91 1.93 2.25
N ARG A 145 -16.90 1.25 1.66
CA ARG A 145 -16.72 -0.06 1.03
C ARG A 145 -16.20 0.12 -0.38
N ALA A 146 -14.94 -0.22 -0.62
CA ALA A 146 -14.37 -0.25 -1.95
C ALA A 146 -14.59 -1.62 -2.62
N ASP A 147 -15.16 -1.61 -3.82
CA ASP A 147 -15.08 -2.71 -4.78
C ASP A 147 -13.81 -2.48 -5.64
N ILE A 148 -12.64 -2.87 -5.10
CA ILE A 148 -11.34 -2.63 -5.73
C ILE A 148 -11.18 -3.53 -6.96
N LYS A 149 -10.89 -2.88 -8.08
CA LYS A 149 -10.58 -3.50 -9.37
C LYS A 149 -9.08 -3.35 -9.66
N PRO A 150 -8.32 -4.46 -9.68
CA PRO A 150 -6.94 -4.45 -10.16
C PRO A 150 -6.82 -3.97 -11.60
N LEU A 151 -5.66 -3.43 -11.98
CA LEU A 151 -5.38 -3.01 -13.36
C LEU A 151 -5.25 -4.22 -14.29
N GLU A 152 -6.29 -4.47 -15.09
CA GLU A 152 -6.29 -5.54 -16.09
C GLU A 152 -5.09 -5.44 -17.03
N GLY A 153 -4.45 -6.59 -17.29
CA GLY A 153 -3.26 -6.70 -18.14
C GLY A 153 -1.94 -6.28 -17.47
N HIS A 154 -1.96 -5.68 -16.28
CA HIS A 154 -0.74 -5.38 -15.52
C HIS A 154 -0.35 -6.55 -14.62
N GLU A 155 0.95 -6.82 -14.48
CA GLU A 155 1.44 -7.99 -13.73
C GLU A 155 1.04 -7.97 -12.25
N THR A 156 0.79 -6.79 -11.68
CA THR A 156 0.29 -6.67 -10.29
C THR A 156 -1.11 -7.24 -10.09
N ALA A 157 -1.90 -7.38 -11.16
CA ALA A 157 -3.24 -7.95 -11.12
C ALA A 157 -3.25 -9.49 -11.26
N HIS A 158 -2.11 -10.14 -11.51
CA HIS A 158 -2.04 -11.58 -11.69
C HIS A 158 -2.56 -12.34 -10.45
N GLY A 159 -3.46 -13.31 -10.68
CA GLY A 159 -4.10 -14.10 -9.63
C GLY A 159 -5.16 -13.36 -8.80
N VAL A 160 -5.34 -12.06 -9.00
CA VAL A 160 -6.21 -11.24 -8.15
C VAL A 160 -7.59 -11.04 -8.79
N GLY A 161 -8.62 -11.57 -8.14
CA GLY A 161 -10.02 -11.29 -8.48
C GLY A 161 -10.54 -9.96 -7.92
N PRO A 162 -11.85 -9.68 -8.06
CA PRO A 162 -12.46 -8.51 -7.42
C PRO A 162 -12.30 -8.55 -5.90
N ILE A 163 -11.92 -7.42 -5.30
CA ILE A 163 -11.72 -7.30 -3.84
C ILE A 163 -12.80 -6.40 -3.27
N LYS A 164 -13.43 -6.82 -2.17
CA LYS A 164 -14.35 -5.98 -1.40
C LYS A 164 -13.80 -5.79 0.01
N ALA A 165 -13.60 -4.55 0.40
CA ALA A 165 -13.13 -4.21 1.74
C ALA A 165 -13.77 -2.89 2.20
N VAL A 166 -14.00 -2.76 3.50
CA VAL A 166 -14.21 -1.47 4.16
C VAL A 166 -12.89 -1.07 4.79
N ASP A 167 -12.48 0.16 4.58
CA ASP A 167 -11.23 0.72 5.09
C ASP A 167 -11.35 2.25 5.11
N GLU A 168 -10.37 2.93 5.70
CA GLU A 168 -10.21 4.38 5.56
C GLU A 168 -9.51 4.70 4.22
N PHE A 169 -10.16 4.37 3.11
CA PHE A 169 -9.59 4.55 1.78
C PHE A 169 -9.60 6.01 1.36
N TYR A 170 -8.41 6.59 1.22
CA TYR A 170 -8.26 7.95 0.76
C TYR A 170 -8.57 8.08 -0.73
N PHE A 171 -9.12 9.21 -1.13
CA PHE A 171 -9.32 9.50 -2.55
C PHE A 171 -9.10 10.98 -2.89
N ASN A 172 -9.14 11.31 -4.19
CA ASN A 172 -8.57 12.51 -4.77
C ASN A 172 -7.06 12.65 -4.48
N ILE A 173 -6.32 11.54 -4.60
CA ILE A 173 -4.86 11.52 -4.52
C ILE A 173 -4.29 12.39 -5.64
N GLN A 174 -3.30 13.22 -5.33
CA GLN A 174 -2.54 13.95 -6.34
C GLN A 174 -1.62 12.95 -7.02
N LEU A 175 -1.92 12.60 -8.26
CA LEU A 175 -1.13 11.67 -9.06
C LEU A 175 -0.27 12.41 -10.08
N ASP A 176 0.91 11.86 -10.37
CA ASP A 176 1.62 12.14 -11.62
C ASP A 176 0.80 11.58 -12.80
N PRO A 177 0.70 12.27 -13.94
CA PRO A 177 -0.04 11.77 -15.11
C PRO A 177 0.42 10.41 -15.64
N LYS A 178 1.66 10.00 -15.35
CA LYS A 178 2.24 8.71 -15.75
C LYS A 178 1.92 7.59 -14.76
N SER A 179 1.28 7.89 -13.63
CA SER A 179 0.95 6.88 -12.63
C SER A 179 -0.13 5.92 -13.13
N LEU A 180 0.14 4.64 -12.91
CA LEU A 180 -0.75 3.53 -13.21
C LEU A 180 -1.75 3.36 -12.06
N ASN A 181 -3.02 3.13 -12.41
CA ASN A 181 -4.08 2.84 -11.44
C ASN A 181 -4.11 1.34 -11.12
N LEU A 182 -3.13 0.85 -10.37
CA LEU A 182 -2.91 -0.57 -10.07
C LEU A 182 -4.10 -1.22 -9.33
N GLY A 183 -4.84 -0.44 -8.53
CA GLY A 183 -6.09 -0.85 -7.90
C GLY A 183 -7.02 0.35 -7.69
N ALA A 184 -8.22 0.30 -8.26
CA ALA A 184 -9.14 1.43 -8.27
C ALA A 184 -10.56 1.03 -7.84
N ALA A 185 -11.28 1.97 -7.25
CA ALA A 185 -12.68 1.81 -6.87
C ALA A 185 -13.43 3.14 -7.05
N THR A 186 -14.76 3.10 -6.99
CA THR A 186 -15.60 4.29 -7.20
C THR A 186 -16.42 4.55 -5.94
N PRO A 187 -16.16 5.65 -5.21
CA PRO A 187 -16.98 6.02 -4.06
C PRO A 187 -18.31 6.63 -4.51
N ASP A 188 -19.38 6.28 -3.81
CA ASP A 188 -20.71 6.84 -3.98
C ASP A 188 -21.49 6.84 -2.64
N GLU A 189 -22.72 7.33 -2.69
CA GLU A 189 -23.60 7.39 -1.51
C GLU A 189 -24.09 6.01 -1.01
N LYS A 190 -23.95 4.95 -1.81
CA LYS A 190 -24.37 3.59 -1.44
C LYS A 190 -23.26 2.80 -0.76
N ASN A 191 -22.02 3.26 -0.87
CA ASN A 191 -20.86 2.59 -0.29
C ASN A 191 -20.11 3.44 0.74
N LEU A 192 -20.50 4.69 0.96
CA LEU A 192 -19.96 5.52 2.03
C LEU A 192 -20.42 5.00 3.40
N HIS A 193 -19.48 4.63 4.27
CA HIS A 193 -19.81 4.31 5.66
C HIS A 193 -19.94 5.59 6.46
N HIS A 194 -18.90 6.43 6.46
CA HIS A 194 -18.96 7.75 7.08
C HIS A 194 -17.83 8.66 6.57
N ILE A 195 -18.08 9.96 6.61
CA ILE A 195 -17.06 10.99 6.39
C ILE A 195 -16.24 11.14 7.67
N ASN A 196 -14.90 11.08 7.57
CA ASN A 196 -14.01 11.28 8.71
C ASN A 196 -13.61 12.76 8.86
N ASN A 197 -12.32 13.04 9.10
CA ASN A 197 -11.86 14.36 9.48
C ASN A 197 -11.74 15.33 8.31
N ILE A 198 -11.17 14.90 7.18
CA ILE A 198 -10.89 15.77 6.03
C ILE A 198 -11.96 15.52 4.96
N TRP A 199 -12.76 16.55 4.66
CA TRP A 199 -13.79 16.52 3.64
C TRP A 199 -13.80 17.81 2.84
N THR A 200 -13.56 17.73 1.54
CA THR A 200 -13.36 18.89 0.65
C THR A 200 -14.46 18.98 -0.39
N ARG A 201 -14.60 20.15 -1.04
CA ARG A 201 -15.53 20.30 -2.17
C ARG A 201 -15.16 19.37 -3.33
N ALA A 202 -13.87 19.16 -3.57
CA ALA A 202 -13.39 18.21 -4.56
C ALA A 202 -13.85 16.78 -4.24
N ALA A 203 -13.87 16.39 -2.97
CA ALA A 203 -14.37 15.09 -2.55
C ALA A 203 -15.87 14.93 -2.72
N TYR A 204 -16.65 15.94 -2.32
CA TYR A 204 -18.09 15.95 -2.56
C TYR A 204 -18.42 15.74 -4.05
N LEU A 205 -17.66 16.39 -4.94
CA LEU A 205 -17.78 16.28 -6.40
C LEU A 205 -17.12 15.03 -7.00
N ALA A 206 -16.45 14.20 -6.19
CA ALA A 206 -15.85 12.94 -6.63
C ALA A 206 -16.83 11.76 -6.63
N LYS A 207 -18.07 11.97 -6.16
CA LYS A 207 -19.15 10.99 -6.19
C LYS A 207 -19.27 10.36 -7.59
N GLY A 208 -19.25 9.03 -7.65
CA GLY A 208 -19.39 8.27 -8.90
C GLY A 208 -18.17 8.32 -9.83
N LYS A 209 -17.06 8.96 -9.42
CA LYS A 209 -15.82 9.02 -10.21
C LYS A 209 -14.83 7.97 -9.74
N LYS A 210 -14.17 7.28 -10.67
CA LYS A 210 -13.12 6.30 -10.37
C LYS A 210 -11.96 6.96 -9.62
N GLN A 211 -11.53 6.33 -8.53
CA GLN A 211 -10.43 6.77 -7.67
C GLN A 211 -9.34 5.70 -7.62
N SER A 212 -8.09 6.12 -7.61
CA SER A 212 -6.94 5.23 -7.41
C SER A 212 -6.72 5.01 -5.92
N LEU A 213 -6.79 3.75 -5.48
CA LEU A 213 -6.53 3.37 -4.09
C LEU A 213 -5.14 2.75 -3.92
N LEU A 214 -4.65 2.12 -4.98
CA LEU A 214 -3.29 1.64 -5.16
C LEU A 214 -2.80 2.17 -6.51
N TRP A 215 -1.70 2.92 -6.50
CA TRP A 215 -1.07 3.42 -7.72
C TRP A 215 0.39 3.00 -7.80
N GLY A 216 0.97 3.11 -8.99
CA GLY A 216 2.39 2.87 -9.19
C GLY A 216 2.97 3.63 -10.36
N ILE A 217 4.28 3.86 -10.34
CA ILE A 217 5.03 4.53 -11.38
C ILE A 217 6.31 3.75 -11.68
N THR A 218 6.66 3.65 -12.96
CA THR A 218 8.03 3.31 -13.37
C THR A 218 8.75 4.63 -13.63
N ARG A 219 9.76 4.94 -12.82
CA ARG A 219 10.55 6.16 -12.95
C ARG A 219 11.38 6.11 -14.25
N PRO A 220 11.70 7.26 -14.88
CA PRO A 220 12.50 7.28 -16.10
C PRO A 220 13.85 6.57 -16.00
N THR A 221 14.42 6.49 -14.79
CA THR A 221 15.70 5.80 -14.52
C THR A 221 15.55 4.27 -14.39
N GLY A 222 14.33 3.74 -14.41
CA GLY A 222 13.98 2.32 -14.39
C GLY A 222 13.43 1.80 -13.06
N GLY A 223 13.73 2.47 -11.95
CA GLY A 223 13.21 2.08 -10.64
C GLY A 223 11.71 2.30 -10.52
N ARG A 224 11.03 1.54 -9.66
CA ARG A 224 9.56 1.55 -9.52
C ARG A 224 9.13 2.07 -8.16
N GLY A 225 7.94 2.65 -8.08
CA GLY A 225 7.36 3.09 -6.81
C GLY A 225 5.85 2.96 -6.81
N ALA A 226 5.28 2.89 -5.62
CA ALA A 226 3.84 2.71 -5.42
C ALA A 226 3.35 3.39 -4.15
N GLY A 227 2.06 3.69 -4.11
CA GLY A 227 1.39 4.12 -2.90
C GLY A 227 0.05 3.42 -2.75
N PHE A 228 -0.32 3.13 -1.51
CA PHE A 228 -1.56 2.45 -1.18
C PHE A 228 -2.29 3.19 -0.07
N THR A 229 -3.58 3.46 -0.24
CA THR A 229 -4.40 4.19 0.74
C THR A 229 -4.98 3.30 1.83
N GLY A 230 -5.14 2.01 1.57
CA GLY A 230 -5.69 1.06 2.52
C GLY A 230 -4.67 0.63 3.58
N GLY A 231 -5.17 -0.09 4.58
CA GLY A 231 -4.39 -0.57 5.72
C GLY A 231 -4.71 0.17 7.02
N HIS A 232 -5.90 0.75 7.16
CA HIS A 232 -6.37 1.20 8.46
C HIS A 232 -6.76 -0.02 9.29
N HIS A 233 -7.72 -0.81 8.80
CA HIS A 233 -8.22 -2.01 9.49
C HIS A 233 -7.29 -3.21 9.27
N HIS A 234 -6.62 -3.66 10.32
CA HIS A 234 -5.65 -4.78 10.26
C HIS A 234 -6.27 -6.07 9.73
N ARG A 235 -7.56 -6.34 10.05
CA ARG A 235 -8.28 -7.53 9.59
C ARG A 235 -8.34 -7.67 8.06
N ASN A 236 -8.22 -6.57 7.31
CA ASN A 236 -8.24 -6.62 5.84
C ASN A 236 -7.07 -7.42 5.26
N TRP A 237 -5.97 -7.59 6.00
CA TRP A 237 -4.88 -8.47 5.57
C TRP A 237 -5.27 -9.94 5.45
N ALA A 238 -6.38 -10.37 6.06
CA ALA A 238 -6.91 -11.71 5.86
C ALA A 238 -7.73 -11.87 4.57
N ILE A 239 -8.03 -10.78 3.84
CA ILE A 239 -8.70 -10.86 2.54
C ILE A 239 -7.65 -11.23 1.49
N ASP A 240 -7.74 -12.45 0.93
CA ASP A 240 -6.71 -13.02 0.04
C ASP A 240 -6.35 -12.13 -1.14
N GLY A 241 -7.35 -11.62 -1.87
CA GLY A 241 -7.09 -10.73 -3.02
C GLY A 241 -6.46 -9.39 -2.61
N TYR A 242 -6.84 -8.84 -1.45
CA TYR A 242 -6.27 -7.59 -0.92
C TYR A 242 -4.79 -7.78 -0.60
N ARG A 243 -4.46 -8.85 0.13
CA ARG A 243 -3.10 -9.23 0.49
C ARG A 243 -2.27 -9.56 -0.75
N GLN A 244 -2.80 -10.36 -1.67
CA GLN A 244 -2.10 -10.76 -2.89
C GLN A 244 -1.82 -9.56 -3.82
N LEU A 245 -2.75 -8.62 -3.95
CA LEU A 245 -2.52 -7.41 -4.74
C LEU A 245 -1.33 -6.60 -4.19
N VAL A 246 -1.26 -6.41 -2.87
CA VAL A 246 -0.15 -5.70 -2.23
C VAL A 246 1.17 -6.48 -2.37
N LEU A 247 1.16 -7.80 -2.18
CA LEU A 247 2.35 -8.64 -2.36
C LEU A 247 2.85 -8.64 -3.81
N ASN A 248 1.94 -8.67 -4.79
CA ASN A 248 2.27 -8.52 -6.20
C ASN A 248 2.92 -7.15 -6.47
N THR A 249 2.40 -6.08 -5.87
CA THR A 249 3.01 -4.75 -5.97
C THR A 249 4.39 -4.69 -5.33
N ILE A 250 4.61 -5.35 -4.19
CA ILE A 250 5.92 -5.42 -3.54
C ILE A 250 6.94 -6.15 -4.45
N ALA A 251 6.56 -7.30 -5.00
CA ALA A 251 7.39 -8.00 -5.98
C ALA A 251 7.72 -7.12 -7.19
N TRP A 252 6.70 -6.44 -7.72
CA TRP A 252 6.84 -5.53 -8.85
C TRP A 252 7.81 -4.38 -8.54
N ILE A 253 7.68 -3.69 -7.40
CA ILE A 253 8.59 -2.59 -7.08
C ILE A 253 10.03 -3.06 -6.80
N ALA A 254 10.21 -4.29 -6.31
CA ALA A 254 11.52 -4.91 -6.12
C ALA A 254 12.20 -5.31 -7.43
N GLY A 255 11.51 -5.17 -8.57
CA GLY A 255 12.02 -5.52 -9.90
C GLY A 255 11.80 -6.99 -10.29
N GLU A 256 11.16 -7.76 -9.43
CA GLU A 256 10.81 -9.15 -9.70
C GLU A 256 9.61 -9.25 -10.65
N LYS A 257 9.54 -10.37 -11.39
CA LYS A 257 8.38 -10.70 -12.22
C LYS A 257 7.27 -11.28 -11.35
N VAL A 258 6.05 -10.80 -11.52
CA VAL A 258 4.89 -11.37 -10.82
C VAL A 258 4.39 -12.59 -11.62
N PRO A 259 4.35 -13.82 -11.03
CA PRO A 259 3.83 -14.99 -11.72
C PRO A 259 2.39 -14.78 -12.20
N ALA A 260 1.95 -15.46 -13.25
CA ALA A 260 0.57 -15.34 -13.76
C ALA A 260 -0.52 -15.71 -12.71
N SER A 261 -0.15 -16.50 -11.70
CA SER A 261 -1.00 -16.85 -10.55
C SER A 261 -0.89 -15.88 -9.36
N GLY A 262 -0.13 -14.79 -9.52
CA GLY A 262 0.27 -13.89 -8.45
C GLY A 262 1.42 -14.44 -7.60
N VAL A 263 1.95 -13.59 -6.71
CA VAL A 263 2.78 -14.03 -5.59
C VAL A 263 1.95 -15.01 -4.75
N PRO A 264 2.42 -16.23 -4.50
CA PRO A 264 1.65 -17.20 -3.74
C PRO A 264 1.36 -16.69 -2.33
N THR A 265 0.12 -16.85 -1.90
CA THR A 265 -0.30 -16.63 -0.52
C THR A 265 -0.96 -17.90 0.01
N TYR A 266 -1.20 -17.94 1.32
CA TYR A 266 -2.01 -18.96 1.98
C TYR A 266 -3.07 -18.25 2.84
N PRO A 267 -4.18 -18.91 3.19
CA PRO A 267 -5.21 -18.30 4.03
C PRO A 267 -4.67 -17.87 5.39
N VAL A 268 -4.89 -16.60 5.75
CA VAL A 268 -4.48 -16.05 7.05
C VAL A 268 -5.42 -16.59 8.14
N THR A 269 -4.85 -17.01 9.27
CA THR A 269 -5.62 -17.43 10.45
C THR A 269 -5.85 -16.29 11.42
N GLU A 270 -6.79 -16.45 12.37
CA GLU A 270 -6.91 -15.49 13.48
C GLU A 270 -5.62 -15.41 14.29
N ASP A 271 -4.93 -16.53 14.54
CA ASP A 271 -3.69 -16.50 15.31
C ASP A 271 -2.63 -15.62 14.62
N GLU A 272 -2.49 -15.73 13.31
CA GLU A 272 -1.58 -14.88 12.54
C GLU A 272 -1.98 -13.41 12.52
N LEU A 273 -3.28 -13.07 12.46
CA LEU A 273 -3.72 -11.68 12.61
C LEU A 273 -3.33 -11.10 13.96
N ASN A 274 -3.24 -11.94 15.00
CA ASN A 274 -2.93 -11.51 16.36
C ASN A 274 -1.44 -11.66 16.72
N GLU A 275 -0.62 -12.17 15.79
CA GLU A 275 0.84 -12.15 15.94
C GLU A 275 1.34 -10.70 15.83
N LYS A 276 2.21 -10.30 16.76
CA LYS A 276 2.92 -9.00 16.71
C LYS A 276 2.03 -7.76 16.74
N LEU A 277 0.78 -7.86 17.21
CA LEU A 277 -0.02 -6.68 17.58
C LEU A 277 0.77 -5.74 18.48
N ASP A 278 0.44 -4.45 18.42
CA ASP A 278 0.93 -3.52 19.41
C ASP A 278 0.40 -3.88 20.81
N ASP A 279 1.11 -3.46 21.85
CA ASP A 279 0.67 -3.70 23.23
C ASP A 279 -0.36 -2.65 23.64
N TYR A 280 -1.57 -3.08 24.02
CA TYR A 280 -2.64 -2.22 24.53
C TYR A 280 -3.00 -2.50 25.99
N GLY A 281 -2.23 -3.35 26.68
CA GLY A 281 -2.61 -3.92 27.97
C GLY A 281 -3.98 -4.60 27.90
N ASP A 282 -4.82 -4.33 28.88
CA ASP A 282 -6.19 -4.87 28.98
C ASP A 282 -7.13 -4.44 27.85
N ARG A 283 -6.70 -3.49 27.00
CA ARG A 283 -7.47 -3.02 25.82
C ARG A 283 -7.08 -3.74 24.53
N THR A 284 -6.23 -4.76 24.60
CA THR A 284 -5.84 -5.55 23.44
C THR A 284 -7.02 -6.41 23.01
N ASN A 285 -7.55 -6.14 21.81
CA ASN A 285 -8.68 -6.86 21.26
C ASN A 285 -8.17 -7.95 20.34
N ARG A 286 -8.66 -9.18 20.51
CA ARG A 286 -8.37 -10.24 19.55
C ARG A 286 -9.03 -9.90 18.21
N VAL A 287 -8.22 -9.66 17.19
CA VAL A 287 -8.68 -9.36 15.83
C VAL A 287 -9.24 -10.64 15.20
N LYS A 288 -10.49 -10.58 14.73
CA LYS A 288 -11.20 -11.69 14.09
C LYS A 288 -11.00 -11.66 12.57
N LEU A 289 -11.20 -12.81 11.93
CA LEU A 289 -11.26 -12.87 10.46
C LEU A 289 -12.40 -11.99 9.94
N PRO A 290 -12.22 -11.33 8.78
CA PRO A 290 -13.26 -10.51 8.18
C PRO A 290 -14.48 -11.35 7.80
N THR A 291 -15.66 -10.79 8.02
CA THR A 291 -16.96 -11.40 7.76
C THR A 291 -17.77 -10.54 6.79
N LYS A 292 -18.92 -11.05 6.35
CA LYS A 292 -19.86 -10.24 5.55
C LYS A 292 -20.37 -9.01 6.30
N ALA A 293 -20.44 -9.06 7.64
CA ALA A 293 -20.91 -7.94 8.45
C ALA A 293 -19.94 -6.75 8.36
N ASP A 294 -18.63 -7.00 8.25
CA ASP A 294 -17.61 -5.94 8.14
C ASP A 294 -17.74 -5.10 6.86
N ILE A 295 -18.42 -5.63 5.84
CA ILE A 295 -18.68 -4.93 4.57
C ILE A 295 -20.17 -4.63 4.34
N THR A 296 -21.03 -4.87 5.33
CA THR A 296 -22.48 -4.65 5.22
C THR A 296 -22.93 -3.65 6.27
N PHE A 297 -23.32 -2.46 5.81
CA PHE A 297 -23.78 -1.37 6.66
C PHE A 297 -24.84 -0.54 5.94
N THR A 298 -25.62 0.20 6.72
CA THR A 298 -26.46 1.28 6.20
C THR A 298 -25.55 2.44 5.81
N PRO A 299 -25.56 2.91 4.55
CA PRO A 299 -24.69 4.00 4.13
C PRO A 299 -24.91 5.29 4.92
N GLY A 300 -23.82 5.97 5.23
CA GLY A 300 -23.84 7.30 5.83
C GLY A 300 -24.18 8.40 4.82
N PRO A 301 -24.52 9.61 5.27
CA PRO A 301 -24.90 10.69 4.37
C PRO A 301 -23.70 11.22 3.57
N TRP A 302 -23.89 11.41 2.25
CA TRP A 302 -22.92 12.09 1.39
C TRP A 302 -23.11 13.61 1.47
N MET A 303 -22.56 14.19 2.53
CA MET A 303 -22.74 15.62 2.85
C MET A 303 -21.83 16.53 2.02
N THR A 304 -22.25 17.77 1.81
CA THR A 304 -21.35 18.88 1.45
C THR A 304 -20.35 19.15 2.58
N PRO A 305 -19.21 19.82 2.32
CA PRO A 305 -18.29 20.24 3.38
C PRO A 305 -18.94 21.08 4.47
N GLU A 306 -19.88 21.95 4.10
CA GLU A 306 -20.61 22.82 5.02
C GLU A 306 -21.52 22.01 5.95
N GLU A 307 -22.32 21.09 5.40
CA GLU A 307 -23.16 20.16 6.17
C GLU A 307 -22.33 19.26 7.09
N HIS A 308 -21.19 18.74 6.60
CA HIS A 308 -20.28 17.95 7.43
C HIS A 308 -19.72 18.77 8.60
N ALA A 309 -19.25 19.99 8.32
CA ALA A 309 -18.75 20.89 9.35
C ALA A 309 -19.83 21.24 10.39
N GLU A 310 -21.08 21.45 9.95
CA GLU A 310 -22.21 21.70 10.83
C GLU A 310 -22.55 20.48 11.70
N SER A 311 -22.55 19.27 11.13
CA SER A 311 -22.83 18.03 11.86
C SER A 311 -21.86 17.77 13.02
N ARG A 312 -20.63 18.28 12.93
CA ARG A 312 -19.60 18.15 13.97
C ARG A 312 -19.67 19.22 15.06
N ARG A 313 -20.48 20.27 14.89
CA ARG A 313 -20.62 21.32 15.93
C ARG A 313 -21.40 20.75 17.12
N LYS A 314 -20.76 20.71 18.29
CA LYS A 314 -21.45 20.37 19.55
C LYS A 314 -22.64 21.33 19.76
N PRO A 315 -23.82 20.86 20.18
CA PRO A 315 -24.91 21.76 20.55
C PRO A 315 -24.41 22.70 21.66
N LYS A 316 -24.56 24.02 21.46
CA LYS A 316 -24.26 24.99 22.51
C LYS A 316 -25.11 24.64 23.72
N LYS A 317 -24.48 24.31 24.86
CA LYS A 317 -25.19 24.26 26.14
C LYS A 317 -25.87 25.62 26.30
N LYS A 318 -27.20 25.66 26.26
CA LYS A 318 -27.95 26.87 26.62
C LYS A 318 -27.47 27.26 28.02
N LYS A 319 -26.82 28.42 28.16
CA LYS A 319 -26.59 29.01 29.47
C LYS A 319 -27.99 29.24 30.05
N LYS A 320 -28.32 28.48 31.09
CA LYS A 320 -29.46 28.79 31.96
C LYS A 320 -29.09 29.98 32.82
#